data_AF-A0A2V7WTV7-F1
#
_entry.id   AF-A0A2V7WTV7-F1
#
_cell.length_a   1.000
_cell.length_b   1.000
_cell.length_c   1.000
_cell.angle_alpha   90.00
_cell.angle_beta   90.00
_cell.angle_gamma   90.00
#
_symmetry.space_group_name_H-M   'P 1'
#
loop_
_entity.id
_entity.type
_entity.pdbx_description
1 polymer ?
#
loop_
_entity_poly.entity_id
_entity_poly.type
_entity_poly.pdbx_seq_one_letter_code
_entity_poly.pdbx_strand_id
1 'polypeptide(L)'
;MYDAGTVQRSLDRARARLEKPGCQRLFTDFQDASGRSLQEVLDRAGESGAEHLGTLLFYDGNGQARCRAPRTLAFTWPGSQIVLVCVQQFVEAARHDPFLADAALIHESLHSLGLGENPPSSSEITSRVISRCRR
;
A
#
# COMPACT_ATOMS: atom_id res chain seq x y z
N MET A 1 -2.52 -22.27 -3.64
CA MET A 1 -3.85 -22.06 -3.01
C MET A 1 -3.88 -20.59 -2.63
N TYR A 2 -4.72 -19.80 -3.29
CA TYR A 2 -4.91 -18.39 -3.00
C TYR A 2 -5.46 -18.26 -1.58
N ASP A 3 -4.68 -17.76 -0.62
CA ASP A 3 -5.19 -17.48 0.72
C ASP A 3 -5.75 -16.05 0.74
N ALA A 4 -6.96 -15.89 0.16
CA ALA A 4 -7.78 -14.69 0.25
C ALA A 4 -7.83 -14.16 1.70
N GLY A 5 -7.85 -15.08 2.67
CA GLY A 5 -7.87 -14.75 4.09
C GLY A 5 -6.61 -14.03 4.55
N THR A 6 -5.42 -14.32 3.99
CA THR A 6 -4.19 -13.61 4.37
C THR A 6 -4.20 -12.17 3.88
N VAL A 7 -4.62 -11.92 2.63
CA VAL A 7 -4.73 -10.56 2.09
C VAL A 7 -5.77 -9.77 2.87
N GLN A 8 -6.95 -10.35 3.14
CA GLN A 8 -8.00 -9.67 3.90
C GLN A 8 -7.54 -9.31 5.32
N ARG A 9 -6.88 -10.24 6.04
CA ARG A 9 -6.34 -9.96 7.38
C ARG A 9 -5.29 -8.84 7.36
N SER A 10 -4.43 -8.80 6.35
CA SER A 10 -3.46 -7.70 6.20
C SER A 10 -4.13 -6.38 5.84
N LEU A 11 -5.19 -6.41 5.03
CA LEU A 11 -5.99 -5.24 4.68
C LEU A 11 -6.66 -4.64 5.94
N ASP A 12 -7.31 -5.47 6.76
CA ASP A 12 -7.96 -5.01 7.99
C ASP A 12 -6.96 -4.36 8.96
N ARG A 13 -5.78 -4.97 9.14
CA ARG A 13 -4.71 -4.38 9.96
C ARG A 13 -4.14 -3.10 9.37
N ALA A 14 -3.94 -3.05 8.06
CA ALA A 14 -3.45 -1.85 7.37
C ALA A 14 -4.43 -0.68 7.52
N ARG A 15 -5.74 -0.93 7.39
CA ARG A 15 -6.79 0.08 7.62
C ARG A 15 -6.79 0.59 9.06
N ALA A 16 -6.76 -0.33 10.04
CA ALA A 16 -6.67 0.06 11.45
C ALA A 16 -5.40 0.88 11.78
N ARG A 17 -4.29 0.67 11.06
CA ARG A 17 -3.09 1.51 11.20
C ARG A 17 -3.30 2.90 10.62
N LEU A 18 -3.94 3.00 9.45
CA LEU A 18 -4.25 4.28 8.79
C LEU A 18 -5.21 5.16 9.60
N GLU A 19 -5.93 4.60 10.56
CA GLU A 19 -6.73 5.37 11.53
C GLU A 19 -5.88 6.06 12.61
N LYS A 20 -4.61 5.63 12.80
CA LYS A 20 -3.74 6.23 13.81
C LYS A 20 -3.20 7.58 13.33
N PRO A 21 -3.21 8.64 14.18
CA PRO A 21 -2.71 9.96 13.80
C PRO A 21 -1.26 9.97 13.28
N GLY A 22 -0.43 9.05 13.77
CA GLY A 22 0.96 8.91 13.31
C GLY A 22 1.08 8.45 11.86
N CYS A 23 0.19 7.54 11.45
CA CYS A 23 0.18 6.93 10.12
C CYS A 23 -0.49 7.85 9.09
N GLN A 24 -1.52 8.61 9.50
CA GLN A 24 -2.21 9.60 8.66
C GLN A 24 -1.26 10.68 8.09
N ARG A 25 -0.16 10.98 8.79
CA ARG A 25 0.86 11.92 8.28
C ARG A 25 1.52 11.51 6.97
N LEU A 26 1.38 10.24 6.55
CA LEU A 26 1.81 9.81 5.22
C LEU A 26 1.18 10.65 4.10
N PHE A 27 -0.08 11.02 4.25
CA PHE A 27 -0.82 11.72 3.20
C PHE A 27 -0.37 13.17 3.01
N THR A 28 0.26 13.76 4.03
CA THR A 28 0.93 15.07 3.94
C THR A 28 2.43 14.96 3.62
N ASP A 29 3.05 13.79 3.81
CA ASP A 29 4.48 13.56 3.52
C ASP A 29 4.76 13.40 2.02
N PHE A 30 3.74 13.06 1.22
CA PHE A 30 3.86 12.71 -0.19
C PHE A 30 2.90 13.52 -1.08
N GLN A 31 3.26 13.59 -2.36
CA GLN A 31 2.49 14.29 -3.39
C GLN A 31 2.22 13.37 -4.59
N ASP A 32 1.13 13.63 -5.30
CA ASP A 32 0.85 13.04 -6.61
C ASP A 32 1.75 13.63 -7.71
N ALA A 33 1.67 13.10 -8.92
CA ALA A 33 2.43 13.59 -10.07
C ALA A 33 2.14 15.05 -10.47
N SER A 34 1.04 15.65 -9.97
CA SER A 34 0.69 17.06 -10.19
C SER A 34 1.17 18.00 -9.08
N GLY A 35 1.84 17.46 -8.05
CA GLY A 35 2.35 18.21 -6.91
C GLY A 35 1.33 18.46 -5.79
N ARG A 36 0.14 17.84 -5.87
CA ARG A 36 -0.86 17.92 -4.78
C ARG A 36 -0.49 16.91 -3.71
N SER A 37 -0.64 17.26 -2.45
CA SER A 37 -0.50 16.28 -1.37
C SER A 37 -1.53 15.17 -1.52
N LEU A 38 -1.19 13.95 -1.09
CA LEU A 38 -2.15 12.85 -1.12
C LEU A 38 -3.34 13.11 -0.19
N GLN A 39 -3.16 13.94 0.85
CA GLN A 39 -4.26 14.41 1.69
C GLN A 39 -5.26 15.26 0.90
N GLU A 40 -4.80 16.18 0.05
CA GLU A 40 -5.71 16.96 -0.81
C GLU A 40 -6.45 16.07 -1.83
N VAL A 41 -5.80 14.98 -2.30
CA VAL A 41 -6.46 14.00 -3.17
C VAL A 41 -7.61 13.30 -2.43
N LEU A 42 -7.35 12.83 -1.21
CA LEU A 42 -8.34 12.21 -0.33
C LEU A 42 -9.49 13.16 0.02
N ASP A 43 -9.17 14.40 0.44
CA ASP A 43 -10.16 15.40 0.83
C ASP A 43 -11.13 15.73 -0.32
N ARG A 44 -10.63 15.77 -1.57
CA ARG A 44 -11.46 15.98 -2.77
C ARG A 44 -12.39 14.81 -3.08
N ALA A 45 -11.96 13.58 -2.76
CA ALA A 45 -12.79 12.40 -2.87
C ALA A 45 -13.79 12.30 -1.70
N GLY A 46 -13.56 13.02 -0.61
CA GLY A 46 -14.35 12.91 0.62
C GLY A 46 -14.07 11.62 1.38
N GLU A 47 -12.86 11.07 1.24
CA GLU A 47 -12.45 9.78 1.81
C GLU A 47 -11.28 9.96 2.78
N SER A 48 -11.23 9.14 3.82
CA SER A 48 -10.02 8.91 4.60
C SER A 48 -9.09 7.91 3.89
N GLY A 49 -7.82 7.88 4.29
CA GLY A 49 -6.88 6.89 3.75
C GLY A 49 -7.29 5.44 4.03
N ALA A 50 -7.96 5.17 5.15
CA ALA A 50 -8.44 3.84 5.50
C ALA A 50 -9.68 3.41 4.68
N GLU A 51 -10.51 4.38 4.28
CA GLU A 51 -11.62 4.17 3.35
C GLU A 51 -11.10 3.91 1.94
N HIS A 52 -10.21 4.75 1.44
CA HIS A 52 -9.58 4.58 0.12
C HIS A 52 -8.86 3.23 -0.01
N LEU A 53 -8.08 2.81 1.00
CA LEU A 53 -7.47 1.47 0.98
C LEU A 53 -8.53 0.35 0.89
N GLY A 54 -9.72 0.56 1.46
CA GLY A 54 -10.84 -0.38 1.41
C GLY A 54 -11.56 -0.45 0.06
N THR A 55 -11.37 0.53 -0.84
CA THR A 55 -11.97 0.53 -2.17
C THR A 55 -11.12 -0.20 -3.22
N LEU A 56 -9.85 -0.46 -2.91
CA LEU A 56 -8.91 -1.12 -3.84
C LEU A 56 -9.28 -2.58 -4.09
N LEU A 57 -9.07 -3.01 -5.34
CA LEU A 57 -9.33 -4.37 -5.81
C LEU A 57 -8.02 -5.17 -5.85
N PHE A 58 -8.00 -6.30 -5.13
CA PHE A 58 -6.80 -7.14 -5.01
C PHE A 58 -6.89 -8.38 -5.90
N TYR A 59 -5.90 -8.56 -6.78
CA TYR A 59 -5.83 -9.69 -7.72
C TYR A 59 -4.54 -10.48 -7.57
N ASP A 60 -4.53 -11.74 -8.02
CA ASP A 60 -3.31 -12.56 -8.09
C ASP A 60 -2.36 -12.00 -9.17
N GLY A 61 -1.16 -11.61 -8.75
CA GLY A 61 -0.10 -11.10 -9.60
C GLY A 61 1.03 -12.10 -9.90
N ASN A 62 1.01 -13.34 -9.40
CA ASN A 62 2.15 -14.27 -9.49
C ASN A 62 2.66 -14.51 -10.93
N GLY A 63 1.79 -14.42 -11.94
CA GLY A 63 2.17 -14.56 -13.35
C GLY A 63 2.98 -13.37 -13.90
N GLN A 64 3.01 -12.25 -13.19
CA GLN A 64 3.61 -11.00 -13.64
C GLN A 64 5.12 -10.98 -13.40
N ALA A 65 5.86 -10.34 -14.32
CA ALA A 65 7.31 -10.23 -14.22
C ALA A 65 7.78 -9.55 -12.92
N ARG A 66 7.03 -8.56 -12.42
CA ARG A 66 7.30 -7.91 -11.12
C ARG A 66 7.26 -8.88 -9.93
N CYS A 67 6.39 -9.89 -9.95
CA CYS A 67 6.35 -10.90 -8.89
C CYS A 67 7.49 -11.93 -8.97
N ARG A 68 8.38 -11.84 -9.97
CA ARG A 68 9.63 -12.61 -9.98
C ARG A 68 10.76 -11.84 -9.27
N ALA A 69 10.60 -10.54 -9.06
CA ALA A 69 11.57 -9.74 -8.33
C ALA A 69 11.55 -10.11 -6.83
N PRO A 70 12.72 -10.35 -6.22
CA PRO A 70 12.79 -10.62 -4.78
C PRO A 70 12.22 -9.45 -3.97
N ARG A 71 11.46 -9.76 -2.92
CA ARG A 71 10.86 -8.82 -1.95
C ARG A 71 9.68 -7.98 -2.45
N THR A 72 9.22 -8.14 -3.70
CA THR A 72 7.94 -7.55 -4.13
C THR A 72 6.79 -8.37 -3.56
N LEU A 73 5.99 -7.75 -2.68
CA LEU A 73 4.84 -8.41 -2.04
C LEU A 73 3.53 -8.09 -2.76
N ALA A 74 3.40 -6.86 -3.24
CA ALA A 74 2.32 -6.38 -4.07
C ALA A 74 2.87 -5.27 -4.97
N PHE A 75 2.08 -4.87 -5.97
CA PHE A 75 2.35 -3.66 -6.73
C PHE A 75 1.06 -3.10 -7.34
N THR A 76 1.04 -1.80 -7.57
CA THR A 76 0.06 -1.10 -8.41
C THR A 76 0.76 -0.14 -9.39
N TRP A 77 -0.04 0.67 -10.07
CA TRP A 77 0.39 1.81 -10.85
C TRP A 77 -0.21 3.10 -10.29
N PRO A 78 0.44 4.25 -10.49
CA PRO A 78 -0.10 5.54 -10.07
C PRO A 78 -1.54 5.75 -10.55
N GLY A 79 -2.46 6.01 -9.61
CA GLY A 79 -3.88 6.24 -9.91
C GLY A 79 -4.75 4.99 -10.14
N SER A 80 -4.16 3.79 -10.12
CA SER A 80 -4.90 2.54 -10.35
C SER A 80 -5.65 2.07 -9.10
N GLN A 81 -6.91 1.64 -9.29
CA GLN A 81 -7.72 0.99 -8.24
C GLN A 81 -7.40 -0.51 -8.07
N ILE A 82 -6.49 -1.06 -8.88
CA ILE A 82 -6.12 -2.47 -8.89
C ILE A 82 -4.74 -2.66 -8.24
N VAL A 83 -4.66 -3.53 -7.23
CA VAL A 83 -3.41 -3.99 -6.62
C VAL A 83 -3.17 -5.45 -6.99
N LEU A 84 -2.02 -5.75 -7.59
CA LEU A 84 -1.60 -7.10 -7.92
C LEU A 84 -0.72 -7.65 -6.79
N VAL A 85 -1.17 -8.73 -6.17
CA VAL A 85 -0.50 -9.36 -5.03
C VAL A 85 0.39 -10.50 -5.51
N CYS A 86 1.67 -10.45 -5.14
CA CYS A 86 2.61 -11.55 -5.36
C CYS A 86 2.38 -12.61 -4.28
N VAL A 87 1.32 -13.42 -4.44
CA VAL A 87 0.73 -14.22 -3.36
C VAL A 87 1.75 -15.13 -2.66
N GLN A 88 2.69 -15.73 -3.38
CA GLN A 88 3.69 -16.60 -2.76
C GLN A 88 4.57 -15.83 -1.76
N GLN A 89 5.14 -14.70 -2.20
CA GLN A 89 5.99 -13.85 -1.37
C GLN A 89 5.18 -13.14 -0.28
N PHE A 90 3.96 -12.70 -0.60
CA PHE A 90 3.08 -12.01 0.35
C PHE A 90 2.70 -12.90 1.52
N VAL A 91 2.26 -14.13 1.26
CA VAL A 91 1.89 -15.09 2.31
C VAL A 91 3.10 -15.44 3.17
N GLU A 92 4.26 -15.65 2.56
CA GLU A 92 5.49 -15.92 3.28
C GLU A 92 5.89 -14.76 4.20
N ALA A 93 5.85 -13.52 3.69
CA ALA A 93 6.11 -12.33 4.47
C ALA A 93 5.09 -12.17 5.61
N ALA A 94 3.79 -12.34 5.32
CA ALA A 94 2.73 -12.20 6.31
C ALA A 94 2.84 -13.21 7.46
N ARG A 95 3.43 -14.39 7.22
CA ARG A 95 3.70 -15.38 8.27
C ARG A 95 4.88 -15.00 9.17
N HIS A 96 5.92 -14.41 8.59
CA HIS A 96 7.16 -14.06 9.30
C HIS A 96 7.08 -12.70 10.01
N ASP A 97 6.59 -11.69 9.29
CA ASP A 97 6.35 -10.34 9.81
C ASP A 97 5.05 -9.80 9.18
N PRO A 98 3.89 -9.99 9.83
CA PRO A 98 2.60 -9.51 9.35
C PRO A 98 2.61 -8.02 9.01
N PHE A 99 3.44 -7.21 9.68
CA PHE A 99 3.51 -5.78 9.41
C PHE A 99 4.13 -5.46 8.05
N LEU A 100 5.05 -6.28 7.53
CA LEU A 100 5.59 -6.06 6.18
C LEU A 100 4.51 -6.22 5.11
N ALA A 101 3.61 -7.18 5.28
CA ALA A 101 2.47 -7.35 4.41
C ALA A 101 1.49 -6.17 4.52
N ASP A 102 1.18 -5.70 5.75
CA ASP A 102 0.36 -4.52 5.97
C ASP A 102 0.97 -3.28 5.30
N ALA A 103 2.27 -3.05 5.51
CA ALA A 103 3.01 -1.91 5.00
C ALA A 103 3.09 -1.92 3.46
N ALA A 104 3.17 -3.09 2.83
CA ALA A 104 3.09 -3.20 1.38
C ALA A 104 1.71 -2.75 0.87
N LEU A 105 0.61 -3.13 1.51
CA LEU A 105 -0.71 -2.67 1.07
C LEU A 105 -0.91 -1.16 1.26
N ILE A 106 -0.37 -0.59 2.36
CA ILE A 106 -0.35 0.86 2.57
C ILE A 106 0.52 1.55 1.50
N HIS A 107 1.68 0.98 1.17
CA HIS A 107 2.54 1.51 0.12
C HIS A 107 1.79 1.57 -1.21
N GLU A 108 1.16 0.48 -1.63
CA GLU A 108 0.41 0.45 -2.88
C GLU A 108 -0.78 1.42 -2.86
N SER A 109 -1.40 1.68 -1.70
CA SER A 109 -2.48 2.68 -1.64
C SER A 109 -1.99 4.12 -1.86
N LEU A 110 -0.73 4.43 -1.53
CA LEU A 110 -0.15 5.72 -1.88
C LEU A 110 0.00 5.87 -3.40
N HIS A 111 0.45 4.80 -4.07
CA HIS A 111 0.49 4.78 -5.53
C HIS A 111 -0.90 4.89 -6.14
N SER A 112 -1.92 4.21 -5.61
CA SER A 112 -3.28 4.38 -6.14
C SER A 112 -3.84 5.80 -5.97
N LEU A 113 -3.32 6.59 -5.02
CA LEU A 113 -3.60 8.04 -4.89
C LEU A 113 -2.81 8.91 -5.87
N GLY A 114 -1.95 8.33 -6.71
CA GLY A 114 -1.19 9.02 -7.75
C GLY A 114 0.26 9.34 -7.39
N LEU A 115 0.77 8.86 -6.26
CA LEU A 115 2.21 8.93 -5.95
C LEU A 115 3.00 8.20 -7.04
N GLY A 116 3.99 8.87 -7.62
CA GLY A 116 4.96 8.26 -8.53
C GLY A 116 6.12 7.59 -7.80
N GLU A 117 7.09 7.08 -8.57
CA GLU A 117 8.39 6.64 -8.05
C GLU A 117 9.52 7.39 -8.77
N ASN A 118 10.62 7.61 -8.04
CA ASN A 118 11.88 8.19 -8.51
C ASN A 118 11.73 9.60 -9.12
N PRO A 119 11.54 10.64 -8.28
CA PRO A 119 11.52 10.64 -6.79
C PRO A 119 10.11 10.59 -6.16
N PRO A 120 9.95 10.05 -4.92
CA PRO A 120 10.92 9.29 -4.12
C PRO A 120 11.04 7.83 -4.58
N SER A 121 12.09 7.12 -4.19
CA SER A 121 12.26 5.69 -4.52
C SER A 121 11.30 4.81 -3.72
N SER A 122 10.98 3.62 -4.26
CA SER A 122 10.16 2.60 -3.58
C SER A 122 10.64 2.28 -2.15
N SER A 123 11.95 2.20 -1.94
CA SER A 123 12.55 1.96 -0.63
C SER A 123 12.34 3.11 0.35
N GLU A 124 12.36 4.36 -0.12
CA GLU A 124 12.11 5.53 0.71
C GLU A 124 10.64 5.62 1.09
N ILE A 125 9.73 5.35 0.15
CA ILE A 125 8.29 5.26 0.40
C ILE A 125 8.02 4.20 1.49
N THR A 126 8.55 2.99 1.29
CA THR A 126 8.38 1.88 2.25
C THR A 126 8.96 2.24 3.62
N SER A 127 10.15 2.83 3.67
CA SER A 127 10.77 3.25 4.93
C SER A 127 9.92 4.29 5.66
N ARG A 128 9.28 5.21 4.92
CA ARG A 128 8.38 6.20 5.51
C ARG A 128 7.10 5.56 6.04
N VAL A 129 6.49 4.64 5.29
CA VAL A 129 5.34 3.85 5.75
C VAL A 129 5.67 3.15 7.07
N ILE A 130 6.81 2.46 7.12
CA ILE A 130 7.28 1.78 8.33
C ILE A 130 7.43 2.76 9.50
N SER A 131 8.07 3.91 9.27
CA SER A 131 8.29 4.93 10.30
C SER A 131 6.98 5.50 10.87
N ARG A 132 5.99 5.76 10.01
CA ARG A 132 4.72 6.39 10.39
C ARG A 132 3.70 5.40 11.00
N CYS A 133 3.69 4.14 10.56
CA CYS A 133 2.57 3.22 10.78
C CYS A 133 2.89 1.98 11.64
N ARG A 134 4.15 1.79 12.05
CA ARG A 134 4.54 0.60 12.82
C ARG A 134 3.95 0.55 14.23
N ARG A 135 3.83 1.70 14.88
CA ARG A 135 3.34 1.85 16.25
C ARG A 135 1.82 1.88 16.31
#